data_AF-A0A2K4UV68-F1
#
_entry.id   AF-A0A2K4UV68-F1
#
_cell.length_a   1.000
_cell.length_b   1.000
_cell.length_c   1.000
_cell.angle_alpha   90.00
_cell.angle_beta   90.00
_cell.angle_gamma   90.00
#
_symmetry.space_group_name_H-M   'P 1'
#
loop_
_entity.id
_entity.type
_entity.pdbx_description
1 polymer ?
#
loop_
_entity_poly.entity_id
_entity_poly.type
_entity_poly.pdbx_seq_one_letter_code
_entity_poly.pdbx_strand_id
1 'polypeptide(L)'
;MVQHLPASENHHHAYHGGMLDHGLEIVAYALKIRQMYLLPIGAPPESQAAQSEAWSAASAYGALVHDLGKIAVDVQVELADGTTWHPWHGPLDQPYRFKYVKGRDYRLHGAASSLIYTNVIPAKALDWLSGFPELWAQLVFAFAGQYEHADILGEIVSQADQASVAQELGGNPGRAMSAPKQSIQRQLAEGLRMLISEKFKLNQPDGPSDGWLTQDGLWLVSKPAVDQLRAHLLSQGIEHIPTSNAPHVQSAPGSSNHPA
;
A
#
# COMPACT_ATOMS: atom_id res chain seq x y z
N MET A 1 -12.91 -7.91 -2.48
CA MET A 1 -11.78 -8.46 -3.28
C MET A 1 -10.45 -8.33 -2.55
N VAL A 2 -10.00 -7.12 -2.17
CA VAL A 2 -8.69 -6.92 -1.49
C VAL A 2 -8.71 -7.15 0.02
N GLN A 3 -9.87 -7.07 0.68
CA GLN A 3 -10.07 -7.31 2.12
C GLN A 3 -8.99 -6.65 3.00
N HIS A 4 -8.30 -7.42 3.85
CA HIS A 4 -7.29 -6.94 4.79
C HIS A 4 -5.85 -7.00 4.22
N LEU A 5 -5.70 -7.14 2.90
CA LEU A 5 -4.38 -7.12 2.27
C LEU A 5 -3.74 -5.72 2.40
N PRO A 6 -2.43 -5.64 2.74
CA PRO A 6 -1.67 -4.40 2.70
C PRO A 6 -1.32 -3.98 1.26
N ALA A 7 -1.25 -2.68 0.99
CA ALA A 7 -0.85 -2.16 -0.34
C ALA A 7 0.65 -2.24 -0.59
N SER A 8 1.43 -2.34 0.50
CA SER A 8 2.89 -2.32 0.44
C SER A 8 3.48 -3.07 1.63
N GLU A 9 4.71 -3.56 1.47
CA GLU A 9 5.38 -4.26 2.57
C GLU A 9 5.83 -3.29 3.68
N ASN A 10 6.13 -2.02 3.34
CA ASN A 10 6.81 -1.12 4.24
C ASN A 10 6.47 0.39 4.11
N HIS A 11 5.50 0.81 3.30
CA HIS A 11 5.09 2.22 3.22
C HIS A 11 3.90 2.49 4.15
N HIS A 12 3.39 3.73 4.17
CA HIS A 12 2.26 4.14 5.01
C HIS A 12 1.02 3.25 4.88
N HIS A 13 0.82 2.52 3.77
CA HIS A 13 -0.26 1.53 3.58
C HIS A 13 0.14 0.07 3.88
N ALA A 14 1.17 -0.16 4.72
CA ALA A 14 1.64 -1.48 5.15
C ALA A 14 0.89 -2.06 6.37
N TYR A 15 -0.42 -1.85 6.42
CA TYR A 15 -1.31 -2.33 7.48
C TYR A 15 -2.49 -3.11 6.90
N HIS A 16 -3.24 -3.81 7.76
CA HIS A 16 -4.42 -4.56 7.36
C HIS A 16 -5.47 -3.65 6.73
N GLY A 17 -5.80 -3.91 5.47
CA GLY A 17 -6.76 -3.10 4.70
C GLY A 17 -6.13 -1.94 3.92
N GLY A 18 -4.81 -1.73 4.06
CA GLY A 18 -4.10 -0.63 3.38
C GLY A 18 -4.25 -0.65 1.86
N MET A 19 -4.50 -1.80 1.23
CA MET A 19 -4.79 -1.86 -0.22
C MET A 19 -6.05 -1.09 -0.62
N LEU A 20 -7.10 -1.14 0.20
CA LEU A 20 -8.34 -0.40 -0.05
C LEU A 20 -8.11 1.10 0.16
N ASP A 21 -7.47 1.46 1.26
CA ASP A 21 -7.22 2.87 1.62
C ASP A 21 -6.30 3.55 0.59
N HIS A 22 -5.21 2.89 0.18
CA HIS A 22 -4.33 3.33 -0.91
C HIS A 22 -5.10 3.54 -2.21
N GLY A 23 -5.92 2.57 -2.61
CA GLY A 23 -6.73 2.66 -3.83
C GLY A 23 -7.69 3.86 -3.80
N LEU A 24 -8.40 4.08 -2.70
CA LEU A 24 -9.34 5.19 -2.54
C LEU A 24 -8.63 6.56 -2.48
N GLU A 25 -7.46 6.62 -1.85
CA GLU A 25 -6.63 7.83 -1.79
C GLU A 25 -6.19 8.25 -3.20
N ILE A 26 -5.67 7.32 -4.00
CA ILE A 26 -5.24 7.63 -5.38
C ILE A 26 -6.43 8.00 -6.26
N VAL A 27 -7.60 7.39 -6.06
CA VAL A 27 -8.84 7.82 -6.75
C VAL A 27 -9.16 9.28 -6.42
N ALA A 28 -9.09 9.68 -5.16
CA ALA A 28 -9.35 11.07 -4.76
C ALA A 28 -8.35 12.05 -5.40
N TYR A 29 -7.06 11.68 -5.45
CA TYR A 29 -6.04 12.48 -6.12
C TYR A 29 -6.26 12.57 -7.63
N ALA A 30 -6.53 11.45 -8.30
CA ALA A 30 -6.78 11.42 -9.73
C ALA A 30 -7.98 12.31 -10.11
N LEU A 31 -9.07 12.26 -9.34
CA LEU A 31 -10.23 13.12 -9.55
C LEU A 31 -9.91 14.61 -9.35
N LYS A 32 -9.09 14.94 -8.36
CA LYS A 32 -8.65 16.32 -8.12
C LYS A 32 -7.74 16.85 -9.23
N ILE A 33 -6.81 16.02 -9.71
CA ILE A 33 -5.89 16.38 -10.80
C ILE A 33 -6.68 16.52 -12.11
N ARG A 34 -7.62 15.62 -12.40
CA ARG A 34 -8.50 15.68 -13.57
C ARG A 34 -9.31 16.98 -13.67
N GLN A 35 -9.60 17.64 -12.54
CA GLN A 35 -10.29 18.95 -12.55
C GLN A 35 -9.41 20.09 -13.08
N MET A 36 -8.09 19.91 -13.12
CA MET A 36 -7.15 20.90 -13.65
C MET A 36 -7.09 20.92 -15.18
N TYR A 37 -7.71 19.93 -15.84
CA TYR A 37 -7.70 19.76 -17.29
C TYR A 37 -9.09 19.95 -17.91
N LEU A 38 -9.11 20.59 -19.08
CA LEU A 38 -10.27 20.60 -19.97
C LEU A 38 -10.12 19.45 -20.96
N LEU A 39 -10.91 18.39 -20.74
CA LEU A 39 -10.78 17.11 -21.44
C LEU A 39 -12.00 16.83 -22.32
N PRO A 40 -11.83 16.27 -23.53
CA PRO A 40 -10.54 15.94 -24.18
C PRO A 40 -9.72 17.19 -24.53
N ILE A 41 -8.39 17.05 -24.58
CA ILE A 41 -7.48 18.16 -24.88
C ILE A 41 -7.72 18.63 -26.32
N GLY A 42 -7.91 19.94 -26.51
CA GLY A 42 -8.12 20.54 -27.83
C GLY A 42 -9.53 20.35 -28.42
N ALA A 43 -10.43 19.63 -27.74
CA ALA A 43 -11.82 19.52 -28.16
C ALA A 43 -12.61 20.83 -27.89
N PRO A 44 -13.69 21.12 -28.66
CA PRO A 44 -14.58 22.24 -28.38
C PRO A 44 -15.23 22.14 -26.98
N PRO A 45 -15.58 23.27 -26.34
CA PRO A 45 -16.16 23.28 -24.99
C PRO A 45 -17.42 22.41 -24.83
N GLU A 46 -18.26 22.32 -25.85
CA GLU A 46 -19.46 21.45 -25.85
C GLU A 46 -19.07 19.96 -25.74
N SER A 47 -18.09 19.53 -26.53
CA SER A 47 -17.56 18.16 -26.48
C SER A 47 -16.87 17.87 -25.15
N GLN A 48 -16.16 18.84 -24.59
CA GLN A 48 -15.52 18.70 -23.27
C GLN A 48 -16.55 18.57 -22.15
N ALA A 49 -17.62 19.38 -22.19
CA ALA A 49 -18.72 19.29 -21.24
C ALA A 49 -19.44 17.94 -21.35
N ALA A 50 -19.74 17.48 -22.57
CA ALA A 50 -20.44 16.24 -22.84
C ALA A 50 -19.66 14.98 -22.37
N GLN A 51 -18.33 15.02 -22.39
CA GLN A 51 -17.47 13.90 -22.00
C GLN A 51 -16.93 14.02 -20.57
N SER A 52 -17.28 15.08 -19.85
CA SER A 52 -16.70 15.42 -18.56
C SER A 52 -16.83 14.26 -17.55
N GLU A 53 -18.01 13.64 -17.48
CA GLU A 53 -18.28 12.52 -16.58
C GLU A 53 -17.48 11.27 -16.96
N ALA A 54 -17.34 11.00 -18.26
CA ALA A 54 -16.58 9.85 -18.76
C ALA A 54 -15.11 9.96 -18.38
N TRP A 55 -14.49 11.13 -18.56
CA TRP A 55 -13.11 11.38 -18.14
C TRP A 55 -12.92 11.24 -16.63
N SER A 56 -13.85 11.73 -15.81
CA SER A 56 -13.80 11.55 -14.35
C SER A 56 -13.90 10.07 -13.95
N ALA A 57 -14.82 9.32 -14.56
CA ALA A 57 -15.00 7.90 -14.30
C ALA A 57 -13.77 7.10 -14.72
N ALA A 58 -13.20 7.37 -15.90
CA ALA A 58 -11.98 6.73 -16.36
C ALA A 58 -10.77 7.03 -15.47
N SER A 59 -10.61 8.28 -15.01
CA SER A 59 -9.55 8.63 -14.04
C SER A 59 -9.72 7.86 -12.73
N ALA A 60 -10.94 7.75 -12.21
CA ALA A 60 -11.22 6.96 -11.01
C ALA A 60 -10.97 5.46 -11.23
N TYR A 61 -11.42 4.87 -12.34
CA TYR A 61 -11.19 3.45 -12.60
C TYR A 61 -9.73 3.13 -12.87
N GLY A 62 -9.03 3.94 -13.67
CA GLY A 62 -7.60 3.79 -13.91
C GLY A 62 -6.79 3.86 -12.61
N ALA A 63 -7.09 4.85 -11.77
CA ALA A 63 -6.51 4.97 -10.43
C ALA A 63 -6.86 3.77 -9.53
N LEU A 64 -8.10 3.30 -9.52
CA LEU A 64 -8.52 2.20 -8.64
C LEU A 64 -7.80 0.89 -8.97
N VAL A 65 -7.51 0.64 -10.25
CA VAL A 65 -6.88 -0.62 -10.68
C VAL A 65 -5.37 -0.54 -10.84
N HIS A 66 -4.76 0.65 -10.73
CA HIS A 66 -3.34 0.86 -11.05
C HIS A 66 -2.41 -0.15 -10.35
N ASP A 67 -2.67 -0.42 -9.06
CA ASP A 67 -1.92 -1.32 -8.20
C ASP A 67 -2.60 -2.67 -7.96
N LEU A 68 -3.75 -2.90 -8.59
CA LEU A 68 -4.56 -4.05 -8.31
C LEU A 68 -3.82 -5.37 -8.61
N GLY A 69 -2.96 -5.38 -9.63
CA GLY A 69 -2.13 -6.52 -9.98
C GLY A 69 -1.18 -6.98 -8.87
N LYS A 70 -0.91 -6.17 -7.83
CA LYS A 70 -0.10 -6.60 -6.67
C LYS A 70 -0.67 -7.85 -6.01
N ILE A 71 -1.99 -7.97 -5.92
CA ILE A 71 -2.62 -9.16 -5.31
C ILE A 71 -2.51 -10.41 -6.19
N ALA A 72 -2.15 -10.25 -7.47
CA ALA A 72 -1.96 -11.35 -8.40
C ALA A 72 -0.51 -11.86 -8.42
N VAL A 73 0.47 -10.97 -8.24
CA VAL A 73 1.90 -11.32 -8.45
C VAL A 73 2.85 -10.96 -7.31
N ASP A 74 2.50 -9.99 -6.46
CA ASP A 74 3.37 -9.52 -5.38
C ASP A 74 3.10 -10.23 -4.05
N VAL A 75 1.89 -10.76 -3.88
CA VAL A 75 1.43 -11.43 -2.66
C VAL A 75 0.97 -12.85 -2.97
N GLN A 76 1.48 -13.82 -2.21
CA GLN A 76 0.94 -15.18 -2.19
C GLN A 76 -0.04 -15.31 -1.02
N VAL A 77 -1.27 -15.70 -1.31
CA VAL A 77 -2.32 -15.93 -0.32
C VAL A 77 -2.59 -17.42 -0.21
N GLU A 78 -2.61 -17.92 1.02
CA GLU A 78 -2.98 -19.30 1.35
C GLU A 78 -4.21 -19.30 2.26
N LEU A 79 -5.23 -20.02 1.85
CA LEU A 79 -6.49 -20.15 2.57
C LEU A 79 -6.36 -21.11 3.76
N ALA A 80 -7.35 -21.13 4.65
CA ALA A 80 -7.38 -21.97 5.84
C ALA A 80 -7.26 -23.49 5.53
N ASP A 81 -7.73 -23.93 4.37
CA ASP A 81 -7.64 -25.32 3.90
C ASP A 81 -6.28 -25.67 3.25
N GLY A 82 -5.33 -24.71 3.20
CA GLY A 82 -4.01 -24.87 2.59
C GLY A 82 -3.97 -24.57 1.09
N THR A 83 -5.09 -24.25 0.46
CA THR A 83 -5.16 -23.93 -0.97
C THR A 83 -4.56 -22.56 -1.25
N THR A 84 -3.82 -22.42 -2.34
CA THR A 84 -3.38 -21.11 -2.82
C THR A 84 -4.53 -20.38 -3.48
N TRP A 85 -4.81 -19.16 -3.03
CA TRP A 85 -5.82 -18.32 -3.65
C TRP A 85 -5.23 -17.52 -4.80
N HIS A 86 -6.05 -17.36 -5.85
CA HIS A 86 -5.76 -16.46 -6.95
C HIS A 86 -6.94 -15.50 -7.17
N PRO A 87 -6.66 -14.23 -7.51
CA PRO A 87 -7.70 -13.19 -7.61
C PRO A 87 -8.74 -13.41 -8.70
N TRP A 88 -8.44 -14.21 -9.73
CA TRP A 88 -9.41 -14.60 -10.76
C TRP A 88 -10.41 -15.68 -10.31
N HIS A 89 -10.22 -16.27 -9.12
CA HIS A 89 -11.22 -17.18 -8.52
C HIS A 89 -12.27 -16.43 -7.68
N GLY A 90 -12.25 -15.10 -7.67
CA GLY A 90 -13.20 -14.28 -6.94
C GLY A 90 -12.70 -13.86 -5.57
N PRO A 91 -13.56 -13.24 -4.75
CA PRO A 91 -13.16 -12.71 -3.44
C PRO A 91 -12.76 -13.83 -2.48
N LEU A 92 -11.86 -13.50 -1.55
CA LEU A 92 -11.58 -14.35 -0.39
C LEU A 92 -12.88 -14.56 0.42
N ASP A 93 -13.21 -15.79 0.78
CA ASP A 93 -14.45 -16.17 1.47
C ASP A 93 -14.21 -16.95 2.77
N GLN A 94 -12.95 -17.24 3.08
CA GLN A 94 -12.50 -17.93 4.29
C GLN A 94 -11.25 -17.27 4.88
N PRO A 95 -10.90 -17.56 6.15
CA PRO A 95 -9.67 -17.07 6.75
C PRO A 95 -8.45 -17.46 5.91
N TYR A 96 -7.46 -16.57 5.89
CA TYR A 96 -6.28 -16.73 5.05
C TYR A 96 -5.05 -16.16 5.74
N ARG A 97 -3.88 -16.59 5.28
CA ARG A 97 -2.60 -15.94 5.55
C ARG A 97 -1.97 -15.52 4.24
N PHE A 98 -1.08 -14.54 4.30
CA PHE A 98 -0.38 -14.10 3.12
C PHE A 98 1.09 -13.87 3.41
N LYS A 99 1.89 -13.92 2.35
CA LYS A 99 3.29 -13.53 2.37
C LYS A 99 3.65 -12.82 1.09
N TYR A 100 4.62 -11.94 1.18
CA TYR A 100 5.19 -11.27 0.04
C TYR A 100 6.11 -12.20 -0.75
N VAL A 101 5.98 -12.19 -2.09
CA VAL A 101 6.88 -12.93 -2.99
C VAL A 101 8.27 -12.29 -2.93
N LYS A 102 9.35 -13.08 -2.91
CA LYS A 102 10.73 -12.56 -2.93
C LYS A 102 11.16 -12.25 -4.37
N GLY A 103 11.89 -11.15 -4.59
CA GLY A 103 12.41 -10.79 -5.91
C GLY A 103 11.35 -10.30 -6.90
N ARG A 104 10.33 -9.57 -6.41
CA ARG A 104 9.21 -9.06 -7.21
C ARG A 104 9.68 -8.13 -8.32
N ASP A 105 9.08 -8.29 -9.49
CA ASP A 105 9.21 -7.32 -10.57
C ASP A 105 8.08 -6.29 -10.46
N TYR A 106 8.43 -5.07 -10.06
CA TYR A 106 7.47 -3.98 -9.91
C TYR A 106 6.77 -3.61 -11.23
N ARG A 107 7.37 -3.91 -12.39
CA ARG A 107 6.70 -3.68 -13.69
C ARG A 107 5.63 -4.73 -13.96
N LEU A 108 5.78 -5.93 -13.39
CA LEU A 108 4.85 -7.04 -13.62
C LEU A 108 3.48 -6.76 -12.99
N HIS A 109 3.41 -6.14 -11.81
CA HIS A 109 2.09 -5.88 -11.21
C HIS A 109 1.27 -4.88 -12.02
N GLY A 110 1.90 -3.91 -12.69
CA GLY A 110 1.19 -2.97 -13.55
C GLY A 110 0.47 -3.71 -14.68
N ALA A 111 1.16 -4.66 -15.34
CA ALA A 111 0.55 -5.51 -16.34
C ALA A 111 -0.46 -6.50 -15.75
N ALA A 112 -0.21 -7.03 -14.55
CA ALA A 112 -1.06 -8.03 -13.91
C ALA A 112 -2.44 -7.48 -13.50
N SER A 113 -2.62 -6.16 -13.36
CA SER A 113 -3.92 -5.54 -13.17
C SER A 113 -4.92 -5.93 -14.27
N SER A 114 -4.43 -6.14 -15.49
CA SER A 114 -5.23 -6.60 -16.64
C SER A 114 -5.91 -7.97 -16.43
N LEU A 115 -5.39 -8.82 -15.52
CA LEU A 115 -5.96 -10.14 -15.23
C LEU A 115 -7.30 -10.05 -14.47
N ILE A 116 -7.50 -8.97 -13.70
CA ILE A 116 -8.51 -8.93 -12.62
C ILE A 116 -9.32 -7.63 -12.54
N TYR A 117 -9.09 -6.65 -13.41
CA TYR A 117 -9.86 -5.39 -13.39
C TYR A 117 -11.37 -5.61 -13.57
N THR A 118 -11.80 -6.64 -14.31
CA THR A 118 -13.21 -6.98 -14.52
C THR A 118 -13.91 -7.48 -13.25
N ASN A 119 -13.16 -7.86 -12.22
CA ASN A 119 -13.71 -8.19 -10.90
C ASN A 119 -14.05 -6.94 -10.07
N VAL A 120 -13.61 -5.76 -10.52
CA VAL A 120 -13.83 -4.47 -9.85
C VAL A 120 -14.72 -3.56 -10.66
N ILE A 121 -14.49 -3.52 -11.98
CA ILE A 121 -15.19 -2.60 -12.88
C ILE A 121 -16.41 -3.31 -13.47
N PRO A 122 -17.64 -2.81 -13.22
CA PRO A 122 -18.83 -3.42 -13.76
C PRO A 122 -18.85 -3.39 -15.29
N ALA A 123 -19.33 -4.47 -15.93
CA ALA A 123 -19.45 -4.55 -17.39
C ALA A 123 -20.19 -3.35 -17.99
N LYS A 124 -21.28 -2.89 -17.36
CA LYS A 124 -22.04 -1.70 -17.80
C LYS A 124 -21.20 -0.42 -17.85
N ALA A 125 -20.22 -0.28 -16.95
CA ALA A 125 -19.31 0.86 -16.96
C ALA A 125 -18.31 0.76 -18.11
N LEU A 126 -17.80 -0.44 -18.39
CA LEU A 126 -16.95 -0.70 -19.56
C LEU A 126 -17.71 -0.48 -20.88
N ASP A 127 -18.95 -0.96 -20.97
CA ASP A 127 -19.82 -0.74 -22.13
C ASP A 127 -20.02 0.76 -22.39
N TRP A 128 -20.32 1.53 -21.35
CA TRP A 128 -20.47 2.98 -21.45
C TRP A 128 -19.18 3.69 -21.86
N LEU A 129 -18.05 3.38 -21.21
CA LEU A 129 -16.75 4.01 -21.48
C LEU A 129 -16.21 3.67 -22.88
N SER A 130 -16.53 2.48 -23.40
CA SER A 130 -16.16 2.08 -24.77
C SER A 130 -16.81 2.94 -25.86
N GLY A 131 -17.87 3.68 -25.51
CA GLY A 131 -18.51 4.66 -26.38
C GLY A 131 -17.67 5.93 -26.63
N PHE A 132 -16.55 6.11 -25.95
CA PHE A 132 -15.63 7.25 -26.10
C PHE A 132 -14.26 6.75 -26.61
N PRO A 133 -14.02 6.63 -27.93
CA PRO A 133 -12.87 5.89 -28.47
C PRO A 133 -11.48 6.41 -28.02
N GLU A 134 -11.30 7.72 -27.94
CA GLU A 134 -10.04 8.35 -27.49
C GLU A 134 -9.76 8.00 -26.02
N LEU A 135 -10.76 8.21 -25.17
CA LEU A 135 -10.70 7.87 -23.75
C LEU A 135 -10.49 6.36 -23.53
N TRP A 136 -11.22 5.55 -24.29
CA TRP A 136 -11.19 4.09 -24.20
C TRP A 136 -9.80 3.54 -24.49
N ALA A 137 -9.13 4.03 -25.55
CA ALA A 137 -7.77 3.62 -25.86
C ALA A 137 -6.81 3.92 -24.71
N GLN A 138 -6.88 5.12 -24.13
CA GLN A 138 -6.05 5.50 -22.98
C GLN A 138 -6.34 4.63 -21.75
N LEU A 139 -7.61 4.35 -21.48
CA LEU A 139 -8.02 3.53 -20.33
C LEU A 139 -7.52 2.09 -20.45
N VAL A 140 -7.59 1.50 -21.65
CA VAL A 140 -7.08 0.14 -21.90
C VAL A 140 -5.56 0.06 -21.70
N PHE A 141 -4.79 1.06 -22.17
CA PHE A 141 -3.36 1.12 -21.91
C PHE A 141 -3.06 1.29 -20.41
N ALA A 142 -3.82 2.12 -19.70
CA ALA A 142 -3.69 2.29 -18.26
C ALA A 142 -3.95 0.97 -17.50
N PHE A 143 -4.98 0.20 -17.88
CA PHE A 143 -5.26 -1.12 -17.27
C PHE A 143 -4.16 -2.15 -17.52
N ALA A 144 -3.43 -2.02 -18.62
CA ALA A 144 -2.27 -2.84 -18.94
C ALA A 144 -0.97 -2.34 -18.27
N GLY A 145 -1.04 -1.29 -17.44
CA GLY A 145 0.12 -0.68 -16.79
C GLY A 145 1.05 0.04 -17.77
N GLN A 146 0.59 0.36 -18.98
CA GLN A 146 1.35 1.06 -20.02
C GLN A 146 1.00 2.55 -20.01
N TYR A 147 1.30 3.24 -18.91
CA TYR A 147 0.94 4.65 -18.73
C TYR A 147 1.59 5.56 -19.78
N GLU A 148 2.75 5.18 -20.31
CA GLU A 148 3.44 5.87 -21.40
C GLU A 148 2.64 5.89 -22.72
N HIS A 149 1.69 4.98 -22.88
CA HIS A 149 0.78 4.91 -24.03
C HIS A 149 -0.64 5.40 -23.69
N ALA A 150 -0.90 5.75 -22.42
CA ALA A 150 -2.20 6.18 -21.93
C ALA A 150 -2.39 7.70 -21.94
N ASP A 151 -1.47 8.46 -22.53
CA ASP A 151 -1.55 9.92 -22.71
C ASP A 151 -1.96 10.63 -21.40
N ILE A 152 -2.82 11.65 -21.47
CA ILE A 152 -3.24 12.44 -20.32
C ILE A 152 -3.88 11.62 -19.20
N LEU A 153 -4.59 10.53 -19.51
CA LEU A 153 -5.13 9.65 -18.47
C LEU A 153 -4.00 8.95 -17.70
N GLY A 154 -2.96 8.49 -18.42
CA GLY A 154 -1.76 7.92 -17.82
C GLY A 154 -1.02 8.93 -16.94
N GLU A 155 -0.92 10.18 -17.40
CA GLU A 155 -0.34 11.26 -16.59
C GLU A 155 -1.12 11.53 -15.31
N ILE A 156 -2.46 11.61 -15.38
CA ILE A 156 -3.33 11.83 -14.22
C ILE A 156 -3.12 10.73 -13.17
N VAL A 157 -3.14 9.46 -13.59
CA VAL A 157 -2.96 8.31 -12.67
C VAL A 157 -1.55 8.29 -12.08
N SER A 158 -0.52 8.53 -12.90
CA SER A 158 0.87 8.57 -12.46
C SER A 158 1.12 9.71 -11.45
N GLN A 159 0.56 10.89 -11.69
CA GLN A 159 0.66 12.02 -10.77
C GLN A 159 -0.11 11.77 -9.47
N ALA A 160 -1.26 11.07 -9.53
CA ALA A 160 -2.04 10.72 -8.35
C ALA A 160 -1.29 9.75 -7.42
N ASP A 161 -0.65 8.72 -7.98
CA ASP A 161 0.20 7.80 -7.23
C ASP A 161 1.39 8.54 -6.58
N GLN A 162 2.08 9.38 -7.37
CA GLN A 162 3.17 10.21 -6.84
C GLN A 162 2.72 11.16 -5.73
N ALA A 163 1.51 11.72 -5.82
CA ALA A 163 0.97 12.62 -4.81
C ALA A 163 0.66 11.90 -3.48
N SER A 164 0.15 10.67 -3.55
CA SER A 164 -0.05 9.80 -2.38
C SER A 164 1.28 9.55 -1.66
N VAL A 165 2.34 9.21 -2.40
CA VAL A 165 3.70 9.05 -1.84
C VAL A 165 4.29 10.37 -1.32
N ALA A 166 4.03 11.49 -1.98
CA ALA A 166 4.58 12.81 -1.60
C ALA A 166 4.00 13.36 -0.29
N GLN A 167 2.73 13.07 0.01
CA GLN A 167 2.11 13.48 1.27
C GLN A 167 2.76 12.78 2.48
N GLU A 168 3.24 11.55 2.29
CA GLU A 168 4.01 10.78 3.30
C GLU A 168 5.34 11.47 3.70
N LEU A 169 5.94 12.24 2.78
CA LEU A 169 7.26 12.85 2.94
C LEU A 169 7.24 14.27 3.54
N GLY A 170 6.09 14.74 4.04
CA GLY A 170 6.00 16.03 4.74
C GLY A 170 5.79 17.24 3.84
N GLY A 171 4.93 17.12 2.83
CA GLY A 171 4.20 18.26 2.25
C GLY A 171 5.04 19.29 1.49
N ASN A 172 5.62 18.90 0.35
CA ASN A 172 5.87 19.81 -0.77
C ASN A 172 6.08 19.00 -2.06
N PRO A 173 5.26 19.14 -3.12
CA PRO A 173 5.35 18.33 -4.34
C PRO A 173 6.74 18.34 -4.99
N GLY A 174 7.44 19.49 -4.93
CA GLY A 174 8.80 19.63 -5.47
C GLY A 174 9.90 18.94 -4.65
N ARG A 175 9.65 18.58 -3.39
CA ARG A 175 10.61 17.83 -2.53
C ARG A 175 10.42 16.32 -2.59
N ALA A 176 9.27 15.85 -3.07
CA ALA A 176 9.00 14.42 -3.26
C ALA A 176 9.95 13.77 -4.27
N MET A 177 10.45 14.56 -5.24
CA MET A 177 11.44 14.14 -6.23
C MET A 177 12.84 13.83 -5.66
N SER A 178 13.15 14.26 -4.43
CA SER A 178 14.48 14.09 -3.81
C SER A 178 14.47 13.29 -2.51
N ALA A 179 13.35 12.66 -2.15
CA ALA A 179 13.24 11.94 -0.89
C ALA A 179 13.89 10.55 -0.93
N PRO A 180 14.45 10.06 0.20
CA PRO A 180 15.03 8.73 0.27
C PRO A 180 13.98 7.64 -0.03
N LYS A 181 14.33 6.67 -0.87
CA LYS A 181 13.49 5.52 -1.29
C LYS A 181 13.12 4.54 -0.17
N GLN A 182 13.43 4.83 1.10
CA GLN A 182 13.19 3.93 2.23
C GLN A 182 12.52 4.71 3.38
N SER A 183 11.30 4.30 3.70
CA SER A 183 10.54 4.80 4.85
C SER A 183 11.20 4.37 6.17
N ILE A 184 10.97 5.11 7.25
CA ILE A 184 11.47 4.76 8.60
C ILE A 184 10.88 3.42 9.09
N GLN A 185 9.65 3.12 8.69
CA GLN A 185 8.96 1.87 8.99
C GLN A 185 9.71 0.68 8.39
N ARG A 186 10.16 0.80 7.13
CA ARG A 186 10.98 -0.21 6.46
C ARG A 186 12.28 -0.45 7.20
N GLN A 187 12.97 0.63 7.56
CA GLN A 187 14.25 0.56 8.25
C GLN A 187 14.09 -0.12 9.62
N LEU A 188 13.06 0.25 10.38
CA LEU A 188 12.71 -0.42 11.65
C LEU A 188 12.41 -1.92 11.46
N ALA A 189 11.61 -2.28 10.46
CA ALA A 189 11.24 -3.67 10.20
C ALA A 189 12.42 -4.53 9.73
N GLU A 190 13.25 -4.02 8.79
CA GLU A 190 14.45 -4.70 8.31
C GLU A 190 15.49 -4.84 9.43
N GLY A 191 15.70 -3.77 10.21
CA GLY A 191 16.58 -3.80 11.37
C GLY A 191 16.13 -4.82 12.41
N LEU A 192 14.83 -4.89 12.70
CA LEU A 192 14.29 -5.85 13.66
C LEU A 192 14.39 -7.29 13.15
N ARG A 193 14.12 -7.53 11.86
CA ARG A 193 14.29 -8.85 11.22
C ARG A 193 15.74 -9.32 11.32
N MET A 194 16.70 -8.46 11.02
CA MET A 194 18.13 -8.78 11.15
C MET A 194 18.49 -9.11 12.60
N LEU A 195 18.04 -8.29 13.56
CA LEU A 195 18.30 -8.56 14.98
C LEU A 195 17.73 -9.90 15.41
N ILE A 196 16.51 -10.23 14.99
CA ILE A 196 15.88 -11.53 15.28
C ILE A 196 16.68 -12.69 14.65
N SER A 197 17.14 -12.54 13.41
CA SER A 197 17.84 -13.62 12.70
C SER A 197 19.29 -13.81 13.13
N GLU A 198 19.98 -12.75 13.55
CA GLU A 198 21.43 -12.77 13.73
C GLU A 198 21.91 -12.47 15.16
N LYS A 199 21.09 -11.81 15.99
CA LYS A 199 21.53 -11.34 17.33
C LYS A 199 20.69 -11.87 18.50
N PHE A 200 19.37 -11.87 18.38
CA PHE A 200 18.48 -12.20 19.48
C PHE A 200 18.47 -13.69 19.78
N LYS A 201 18.66 -14.02 21.05
CA LYS A 201 18.57 -15.37 21.57
C LYS A 201 17.15 -15.63 22.03
N LEU A 202 16.35 -16.26 21.17
CA LEU A 202 14.97 -16.62 21.49
C LEU A 202 14.92 -17.95 22.25
N ASN A 203 13.91 -18.10 23.11
CA ASN A 203 13.54 -19.36 23.78
C ASN A 203 14.72 -20.08 24.49
N GLN A 204 15.62 -19.34 25.15
CA GLN A 204 16.73 -19.95 25.88
C GLN A 204 16.23 -20.64 27.17
N PRO A 205 16.45 -21.95 27.34
CA PRO A 205 15.95 -22.69 28.51
C PRO A 205 16.75 -22.38 29.79
N ASP A 206 18.05 -22.14 29.66
CA ASP A 206 18.99 -22.04 30.79
C ASP A 206 19.70 -20.68 30.87
N GLY A 207 19.12 -19.63 30.27
CA GLY A 207 19.73 -18.31 30.21
C GLY A 207 18.77 -17.18 29.86
N PRO A 208 19.25 -15.91 29.90
CA PRO A 208 18.43 -14.77 29.52
C PRO A 208 18.05 -14.86 28.03
N SER A 209 16.76 -14.75 27.77
CA SER A 209 16.20 -14.69 26.41
C SER A 209 15.93 -13.24 26.01
N ASP A 210 16.24 -12.90 24.76
CA ASP A 210 15.86 -11.62 24.16
C ASP A 210 14.37 -11.59 23.73
N GLY A 211 13.74 -12.76 23.69
CA GLY A 211 12.32 -12.94 23.42
C GLY A 211 11.87 -14.40 23.40
N TRP A 212 10.57 -14.58 23.20
CA TRP A 212 9.92 -15.89 23.11
C TRP A 212 9.11 -16.00 21.82
N LEU A 213 9.38 -17.06 21.06
CA LEU A 213 8.54 -17.44 19.92
C LEU A 213 7.59 -18.55 20.38
N THR A 214 6.31 -18.22 20.41
CA THR A 214 5.21 -19.10 20.84
C THR A 214 4.29 -19.41 19.65
N GLN A 215 3.28 -20.26 19.85
CA GLN A 215 2.26 -20.51 18.81
C GLN A 215 1.43 -19.26 18.50
N ASP A 216 1.27 -18.36 19.47
CA ASP A 216 0.46 -17.14 19.32
C ASP A 216 1.25 -15.95 18.75
N GLY A 217 2.58 -16.03 18.71
CA GLY A 217 3.42 -14.97 18.16
C GLY A 217 4.81 -14.85 18.78
N LEU A 218 5.52 -13.80 18.35
CA LEU A 218 6.84 -13.42 18.83
C LEU A 218 6.74 -12.30 19.88
N TRP A 219 7.25 -12.57 21.06
CA TRP A 219 7.32 -11.65 22.19
C TRP A 219 8.77 -11.22 22.39
N LEU A 220 9.07 -9.92 22.41
CA LEU A 220 10.43 -9.40 22.59
C LEU A 220 10.55 -8.64 23.91
N VAL A 221 11.71 -8.73 24.56
CA VAL A 221 11.98 -7.90 25.73
C VAL A 221 12.15 -6.45 25.27
N SER A 222 11.20 -5.60 25.65
CA SER A 222 11.02 -4.26 25.07
C SER A 222 12.28 -3.38 25.11
N LYS A 223 12.92 -3.22 26.27
CA LYS A 223 14.08 -2.34 26.41
C LYS A 223 15.30 -2.81 25.60
N PRO A 224 15.81 -4.05 25.74
CA PRO A 224 16.91 -4.55 24.92
C PRO A 224 16.60 -4.53 23.42
N ALA A 225 15.38 -4.89 23.02
CA ALA A 225 15.02 -4.92 21.60
C ALA A 225 15.04 -3.52 20.97
N VAL A 226 14.46 -2.51 21.64
CA VAL A 226 14.43 -1.13 21.17
C VAL A 226 15.83 -0.49 21.19
N ASP A 227 16.62 -0.73 22.25
CA ASP A 227 17.97 -0.17 22.37
C ASP A 227 18.90 -0.73 21.27
N GLN A 228 18.83 -2.05 20.99
CA GLN A 228 19.61 -2.67 19.92
C GLN A 228 19.13 -2.28 18.52
N LEU A 229 17.82 -2.14 18.31
CA LEU A 229 17.26 -1.66 17.04
C LEU A 229 17.72 -0.23 16.76
N ARG A 230 17.63 0.65 17.75
CA ARG A 230 18.12 2.03 17.64
C ARG A 230 19.61 2.08 17.32
N ALA A 231 20.43 1.31 18.05
CA ALA A 231 21.87 1.25 17.81
C ALA A 231 22.20 0.77 16.39
N HIS A 232 21.46 -0.23 15.89
CA HIS A 232 21.61 -0.72 14.53
C HIS A 232 21.28 0.35 13.48
N LEU A 233 20.15 1.03 13.63
CA LEU A 233 19.72 2.05 12.67
C LEU A 233 20.63 3.29 12.68
N LEU A 234 21.10 3.73 13.86
CA LEU A 234 22.11 4.79 13.96
C LEU A 234 23.43 4.39 13.29
N SER A 235 23.85 3.12 13.40
CA SER A 235 25.06 2.63 12.72
C SER A 235 24.96 2.64 11.18
N GLN A 236 23.73 2.70 10.65
CA GLN A 236 23.44 2.84 9.22
C GLN A 236 23.26 4.30 8.77
N GLY A 237 23.47 5.29 9.65
CA GLY A 237 23.36 6.71 9.33
C GLY A 237 21.93 7.25 9.29
N ILE A 238 20.97 6.58 9.94
CA ILE A 238 19.57 7.02 9.99
C ILE A 238 19.40 8.01 11.15
N GLU A 239 19.26 9.30 10.84
CA GLU A 239 19.29 10.40 11.83
C GLU A 239 17.92 10.71 12.49
N HIS A 240 16.81 10.23 11.94
CA HIS A 240 15.45 10.62 12.36
C HIS A 240 14.80 9.68 13.41
N ILE A 241 15.59 8.95 14.20
CA ILE A 241 15.06 7.99 15.19
C ILE A 241 14.78 8.72 16.53
N PRO A 242 13.58 8.55 17.13
CA PRO A 242 13.27 9.11 18.44
C PRO A 242 14.32 8.73 19.50
N THR A 243 14.83 9.73 20.22
CA THR A 243 15.94 9.58 21.17
C THR A 243 15.51 9.09 22.57
N SER A 244 14.20 9.07 22.86
CA SER A 244 13.66 8.71 24.18
C SER A 244 12.51 7.70 24.08
N ASN A 245 12.54 6.71 24.97
CA ASN A 245 11.38 5.85 25.23
C ASN A 245 10.51 6.62 26.24
N ALA A 246 9.50 7.36 25.77
CA ALA A 246 8.56 7.99 26.70
C ALA A 246 7.88 6.89 27.54
N PRO A 247 7.81 7.02 28.88
CA PRO A 247 7.18 6.01 29.71
C PRO A 247 5.70 5.92 29.41
N HIS A 248 5.21 4.70 29.16
CA HIS A 248 3.79 4.37 29.21
C HIS A 248 3.29 4.68 30.63
N VAL A 249 2.48 5.74 30.78
CA VAL A 249 1.74 5.98 32.02
C VAL A 249 0.57 4.99 32.04
N GLN A 250 0.76 3.86 32.73
CA GLN A 250 -0.36 3.06 33.22
C GLN A 250 -1.04 3.83 34.35
N SER A 251 -2.21 4.40 34.09
CA SER A 251 -3.13 4.80 35.14
C SER A 251 -3.77 3.54 35.72
N ALA A 252 -3.27 3.10 36.88
CA ALA A 252 -3.94 2.07 37.67
C ALA A 252 -5.22 2.65 38.31
N PRO A 253 -6.34 1.91 38.35
CA PRO A 253 -7.54 2.35 39.04
C PRO A 253 -7.30 2.32 40.56
N GLY A 254 -7.64 3.41 41.23
CA GLY A 254 -7.42 3.60 42.66
C GLY A 254 -8.15 2.56 43.50
N SER A 255 -7.41 1.88 44.38
CA SER A 255 -7.94 1.12 45.49
C SER A 255 -8.40 2.07 46.60
N SER A 256 -9.71 2.25 46.73
CA SER A 256 -10.30 2.89 47.91
C SER A 256 -10.31 1.90 49.08
N ASN A 257 -9.34 2.06 49.99
CA ASN A 257 -9.41 1.51 51.35
C ASN A 257 -10.45 2.32 52.15
N HIS A 258 -11.50 1.66 52.63
CA HIS A 258 -12.30 2.14 53.76
C HIS A 258 -11.79 1.47 55.05
N PRO A 259 -11.52 2.23 56.13
CA PRO A 259 -11.32 1.65 57.45
C PRO A 259 -12.62 1.67 58.27
N ALA A 260 -12.79 0.58 59.03
CA ALA A 260 -13.72 0.32 60.15
C ALA A 260 -15.23 0.32 59.85
#